data_AF-A0A0D2PZI3-F1
#
_entry.id   AF-A0A0D2PZI3-F1
#
_cell.length_a   1.000
_cell.length_b   1.000
_cell.length_c   1.000
_cell.angle_alpha   90.00
_cell.angle_beta   90.00
_cell.angle_gamma   90.00
#
_symmetry.space_group_name_H-M   'P 1'
#
loop_
_entity.id
_entity.type
_entity.pdbx_description
1 polymer ?
#
loop_
_entity_poly.entity_id
_entity_poly.type
_entity_poly.pdbx_seq_one_letter_code
_entity_poly.pdbx_strand_id
1 'polypeptide(L)'
;MWKREMEWLLCVSDSIVELVPSIQEFPGGGTYEVMVTRPRLDLYMNLPALKKLDAILITMLDGFSETEFWYVDRGIVVGDGGDCGAYSSSVSGGRPSIRQEEKWWLPCPKVPPNGLSEDARKKLQQCRDSTNQVLKAAMAINNSVLAEMEIPTAYLETLPKNGKDCLGDIIYRYITADQFSPECLLDCLDLSTEHQTLEIANRIEAAVHVWKQKDQRKHTNHTKGKRSSWGGKVKGLVSDSEKNNFLSQRAETLLHSLRARFPGLPQTALDMNKIQYNKDVGQSILESYSRVMESLAFNIMARIDDVLYVDDAIKQRAAAETVSLFSRSGFSGRPIQRRLSPSPFSIQHTPYASPFATPTFCSPTPLTGSPRRAASSLKRNDIKEEPDRKFEKPFASEFEKVWSYTGSLSARRVSENAPERD
;
A
#
# COMPACT_ATOMS: atom_id res chain seq x y z
N MET A 1 12.60 11.31 -19.16
CA MET A 1 13.12 11.27 -17.77
C MET A 1 12.86 9.90 -17.15
N TRP A 2 11.60 9.51 -16.88
CA TRP A 2 11.21 8.21 -16.31
C TRP A 2 12.02 7.00 -16.84
N LYS A 3 11.98 6.75 -18.16
CA LYS A 3 12.69 5.62 -18.79
C LYS A 3 14.19 5.56 -18.43
N ARG A 4 14.87 6.70 -18.42
CA ARG A 4 16.31 6.80 -18.10
C ARG A 4 16.58 6.52 -16.62
N GLU A 5 15.82 7.13 -15.73
CA GLU A 5 16.00 6.91 -14.28
C GLU A 5 15.67 5.47 -13.89
N MET A 6 14.64 4.88 -14.49
CA MET A 6 14.30 3.46 -14.29
C MET A 6 15.39 2.52 -14.81
N GLU A 7 16.01 2.83 -15.95
CA GLU A 7 17.15 2.05 -16.45
C GLU A 7 18.30 2.03 -15.44
N TRP A 8 18.61 3.16 -14.81
CA TRP A 8 19.64 3.24 -13.77
C TRP A 8 19.25 2.50 -12.48
N LEU A 9 18.00 2.61 -12.03
CA LEU A 9 17.56 1.90 -10.82
C LEU A 9 17.51 0.38 -11.03
N LEU A 10 17.24 -0.07 -12.26
CA LEU A 10 17.12 -1.48 -12.59
C LEU A 10 18.43 -2.14 -13.01
N CYS A 11 19.48 -1.39 -13.39
CA CYS A 11 20.71 -1.99 -13.93
C CYS A 11 21.39 -2.99 -12.98
N VAL A 12 21.24 -2.82 -11.67
CA VAL A 12 21.79 -3.75 -10.68
C VAL A 12 21.17 -5.15 -10.79
N SER A 13 19.94 -5.28 -11.30
CA SER A 13 19.28 -6.59 -11.44
C SER A 13 20.01 -7.50 -12.43
N ASP A 14 20.70 -6.93 -13.42
CA ASP A 14 21.43 -7.69 -14.43
C ASP A 14 22.65 -8.41 -13.84
N SER A 15 23.12 -7.96 -12.66
CA SER A 15 24.22 -8.55 -11.91
C SER A 15 23.75 -9.56 -10.84
N ILE A 16 22.44 -9.71 -10.62
CA ILE A 16 21.89 -10.65 -9.63
C ILE A 16 21.68 -12.01 -10.29
N VAL A 17 22.61 -12.93 -10.02
CA VAL A 17 22.68 -14.24 -10.68
C VAL A 17 22.75 -15.39 -9.68
N GLU A 18 22.26 -16.54 -10.11
CA GLU A 18 22.48 -17.84 -9.50
C GLU A 18 23.62 -18.57 -10.23
N LEU A 19 24.45 -19.28 -9.48
CA LEU A 19 25.47 -20.16 -10.04
C LEU A 19 24.89 -21.57 -10.17
N VAL A 20 24.73 -22.04 -11.40
CA VAL A 20 24.12 -23.34 -11.71
C VAL A 20 25.18 -24.25 -12.36
N PRO A 21 25.27 -25.54 -11.97
CA PRO A 21 26.17 -26.49 -12.64
C PRO A 21 25.72 -26.73 -14.08
N SER A 22 26.68 -26.77 -14.99
CA SER A 22 26.48 -27.03 -16.43
C SER A 22 27.65 -27.82 -16.99
N ILE A 23 27.46 -28.40 -18.17
CA ILE A 23 28.52 -29.10 -18.91
C ILE A 23 28.86 -28.25 -20.13
N GLN A 24 30.15 -28.01 -20.36
CA GLN A 24 30.63 -27.26 -21.53
C GLN A 24 31.55 -28.12 -22.38
N GLU A 25 31.33 -28.10 -23.70
CA GLU A 25 32.15 -28.81 -24.68
C GLU A 25 33.35 -27.94 -25.09
N PHE A 26 34.55 -28.52 -25.07
CA PHE A 26 35.76 -27.84 -25.51
C PHE A 26 36.07 -28.18 -26.98
N PRO A 27 36.70 -27.28 -27.77
CA PRO A 27 37.04 -27.50 -29.20
C PRO A 27 38.02 -28.65 -29.52
N GLY A 28 38.21 -29.62 -28.62
CA GLY A 28 39.06 -30.80 -28.77
C GLY A 28 38.38 -32.12 -28.41
N GLY A 29 37.05 -32.15 -28.23
CA GLY A 29 36.29 -33.40 -28.05
C GLY A 29 36.14 -33.89 -26.61
N GLY A 30 36.23 -33.00 -25.62
CA GLY A 30 36.00 -33.30 -24.21
C GLY A 30 34.93 -32.40 -23.59
N THR A 31 34.24 -32.91 -22.55
CA THR A 31 33.26 -32.16 -21.75
C THR A 31 33.80 -31.89 -20.36
N TYR A 32 33.56 -30.67 -19.85
CA TYR A 32 33.92 -30.29 -18.48
C TYR A 32 32.69 -29.80 -17.73
N GLU A 33 32.58 -30.20 -16.46
CA GLU A 33 31.61 -29.63 -15.54
C GLU A 33 32.08 -28.24 -15.11
N VAL A 34 31.25 -27.24 -15.36
CA VAL A 34 31.51 -25.82 -15.09
C VAL A 34 30.32 -25.20 -14.37
N MET A 35 30.58 -24.16 -13.57
CA MET A 35 29.50 -23.34 -13.01
C MET A 35 29.21 -22.19 -13.96
N VAL A 36 27.94 -22.03 -14.35
CA VAL A 36 27.49 -20.92 -15.21
C VAL A 36 26.59 -19.98 -14.43
N THR A 37 26.69 -18.69 -14.73
CA THR A 37 25.81 -17.66 -14.17
C THR A 37 24.50 -17.64 -14.93
N ARG A 38 23.38 -17.68 -14.20
CA ARG A 38 22.03 -17.49 -14.74
C ARG A 38 21.33 -16.36 -13.97
N PRO A 39 20.55 -15.47 -14.60
CA PRO A 39 19.72 -14.52 -13.86
C PRO A 39 18.84 -15.25 -12.84
N ARG A 40 18.71 -14.67 -11.64
CA ARG A 40 17.88 -15.25 -10.58
C ARG A 40 16.44 -15.44 -11.06
N LEU A 41 15.81 -16.57 -10.69
CA LEU A 41 14.57 -17.02 -11.31
C LEU A 41 13.39 -16.03 -11.14
N ASP A 42 13.26 -15.45 -9.95
CA ASP A 42 12.24 -14.43 -9.61
C ASP A 42 12.39 -13.18 -10.49
N LEU A 43 13.62 -12.70 -10.68
CA LEU A 43 13.93 -11.54 -11.52
C LEU A 43 13.73 -11.84 -13.00
N TYR A 44 14.17 -13.01 -13.46
CA TYR A 44 14.05 -13.45 -14.84
C TYR A 44 12.59 -13.46 -15.31
N MET A 45 11.66 -13.89 -14.46
CA MET A 45 10.24 -13.94 -14.78
C MET A 45 9.53 -12.60 -14.55
N ASN A 46 9.71 -11.99 -13.38
CA ASN A 46 8.88 -10.85 -12.96
C ASN A 46 9.35 -9.52 -13.55
N LEU A 47 10.66 -9.32 -13.74
CA LEU A 47 11.16 -8.02 -14.19
C LEU A 47 10.74 -7.68 -15.64
N PRO A 48 10.82 -8.60 -16.63
CA PRO A 48 10.27 -8.34 -17.96
C PRO A 48 8.75 -8.11 -17.95
N ALA A 49 8.02 -8.81 -17.08
CA ALA A 49 6.58 -8.60 -16.91
C ALA A 49 6.28 -7.18 -16.42
N LEU A 50 6.99 -6.71 -15.38
CA LEU A 50 6.84 -5.34 -14.87
C LEU A 50 7.20 -4.27 -15.90
N LYS A 51 8.30 -4.45 -16.66
CA LYS A 51 8.65 -3.55 -17.78
C LYS A 51 7.55 -3.49 -18.85
N LYS A 52 6.87 -4.60 -19.10
CA LYS A 52 5.72 -4.63 -20.02
C LYS A 52 4.51 -3.88 -19.45
N LEU A 53 4.21 -4.03 -18.16
CA LEU A 53 3.14 -3.28 -17.49
C LEU A 53 3.41 -1.77 -17.53
N ASP A 54 4.64 -1.35 -17.24
CA ASP A 54 5.07 0.06 -17.34
C ASP A 54 4.86 0.62 -18.75
N ALA A 55 5.34 -0.10 -19.77
CA ALA A 55 5.17 0.32 -21.16
C ALA A 55 3.69 0.46 -21.57
N ILE A 56 2.82 -0.44 -21.09
CA ILE A 56 1.37 -0.36 -21.31
C ILE A 56 0.80 0.91 -20.69
N LEU A 57 1.12 1.21 -19.42
CA LEU A 57 0.62 2.41 -18.73
C LEU A 57 1.11 3.70 -19.38
N ILE A 58 2.39 3.77 -19.77
CA ILE A 58 2.94 4.92 -20.49
C ILE A 58 2.24 5.10 -21.83
N THR A 59 2.05 4.02 -22.59
CA THR A 59 1.39 4.09 -23.90
C THR A 59 -0.07 4.52 -23.79
N MET A 60 -0.77 4.11 -22.72
CA MET A 60 -2.11 4.62 -22.43
C MET A 60 -2.12 6.12 -22.16
N LEU A 61 -1.17 6.61 -21.35
CA LEU A 61 -1.03 8.03 -21.03
C LEU A 61 -0.70 8.84 -22.29
N ASP A 62 0.23 8.36 -23.12
CA ASP A 62 0.62 8.99 -24.38
C ASP A 62 -0.56 9.02 -25.38
N GLY A 63 -1.47 8.05 -25.30
CA GLY A 63 -2.69 7.99 -26.12
C GLY A 63 -3.74 9.07 -25.80
N PHE A 64 -3.61 9.79 -24.68
CA PHE A 64 -4.51 10.89 -24.31
C PHE A 64 -4.05 12.23 -24.92
N SER A 65 -3.82 12.26 -26.23
CA SER A 65 -3.68 13.47 -27.03
C SER A 65 -5.00 13.71 -27.77
N GLU A 66 -5.59 14.91 -27.68
CA GLU A 66 -6.88 15.27 -28.31
C GLU A 66 -8.13 14.67 -27.61
N THR A 67 -8.27 14.95 -26.32
CA THR A 67 -9.42 14.51 -25.53
C THR A 67 -10.62 15.46 -25.66
N GLU A 68 -11.83 14.90 -25.68
CA GLU A 68 -13.08 15.69 -25.62
C GLU A 68 -13.35 16.29 -24.22
N PHE A 69 -12.66 15.78 -23.21
CA PHE A 69 -12.69 16.29 -21.83
C PHE A 69 -11.47 17.17 -21.55
N TRP A 70 -11.61 18.07 -20.59
CA TRP A 70 -10.53 18.94 -20.12
C TRP A 70 -10.58 19.10 -18.61
N TYR A 71 -9.51 19.63 -18.03
CA TYR A 71 -9.40 19.86 -16.59
C TYR A 71 -9.43 21.36 -16.30
N VAL A 72 -10.11 21.74 -15.21
CA VAL A 72 -10.21 23.11 -14.72
C VAL A 72 -9.70 23.16 -13.29
N ASP A 73 -8.78 24.09 -13.01
CA ASP A 73 -8.26 24.29 -11.66
C ASP A 73 -9.36 24.73 -10.70
N ARG A 74 -9.32 24.14 -9.51
CA ARG A 74 -10.12 24.59 -8.38
C ARG A 74 -9.39 25.78 -7.79
N GLY A 75 -9.80 27.00 -8.16
CA GLY A 75 -9.23 28.21 -7.59
C GLY A 75 -9.18 28.09 -6.05
N ILE A 76 -8.03 28.43 -5.46
CA ILE A 76 -7.91 28.54 -4.01
C ILE A 76 -8.81 29.72 -3.63
N VAL A 77 -9.95 29.46 -3.02
CA VAL A 77 -10.73 30.50 -2.34
C VAL A 77 -9.95 30.86 -1.08
N VAL A 78 -8.92 31.70 -1.23
CA VAL A 78 -8.39 32.46 -0.10
C VAL A 78 -9.49 33.45 0.23
N GLY A 79 -10.19 33.19 1.32
CA GLY A 79 -11.13 34.14 1.88
C GLY A 79 -10.34 35.35 2.37
N ASP A 80 -10.10 36.31 1.48
CA ASP A 80 -9.73 37.64 1.90
C ASP A 80 -11.02 38.37 2.27
N GLY A 81 -11.10 38.76 3.55
CA GLY A 81 -12.24 39.46 4.09
C GLY A 81 -12.27 40.86 3.51
N GLY A 82 -13.10 41.09 2.49
CA GLY A 82 -13.19 42.41 1.91
C GLY A 82 -14.10 42.51 0.70
N ASP A 83 -15.37 42.75 0.99
CA ASP A 83 -16.32 43.51 0.17
C ASP A 83 -17.02 42.82 -1.00
N CYS A 84 -18.33 43.04 -1.06
CA CYS A 84 -19.26 42.44 -2.00
C CYS A 84 -19.07 43.00 -3.41
N GLY A 85 -18.40 42.24 -4.28
CA GLY A 85 -18.56 42.31 -5.72
C GLY A 85 -19.32 41.09 -6.22
N ALA A 86 -20.39 41.29 -6.98
CA ALA A 86 -21.00 40.24 -7.81
C ALA A 86 -19.93 39.54 -8.67
N TYR A 87 -20.25 38.38 -9.27
CA TYR A 87 -19.36 37.53 -10.10
C TYR A 87 -18.30 36.77 -9.27
N SER A 88 -18.51 35.52 -8.84
CA SER A 88 -18.76 34.35 -9.69
C SER A 88 -20.02 33.58 -9.27
N SER A 89 -21.11 33.84 -9.99
CA SER A 89 -22.23 32.90 -10.08
C SER A 89 -21.70 31.52 -10.47
N SER A 90 -22.02 30.51 -9.66
CA SER A 90 -22.40 29.18 -10.12
C SER A 90 -21.88 28.81 -11.52
N VAL A 91 -20.59 28.47 -11.65
CA VAL A 91 -20.08 27.93 -12.91
C VAL A 91 -20.67 26.53 -13.07
N SER A 92 -21.72 26.51 -13.88
CA SER A 92 -22.32 25.40 -14.60
C SER A 92 -21.53 24.07 -14.53
N GLY A 93 -22.21 23.05 -14.03
CA GLY A 93 -21.83 21.66 -14.22
C GLY A 93 -21.47 20.94 -12.93
N GLY A 94 -22.46 20.23 -12.38
CA GLY A 94 -22.23 19.10 -11.47
C GLY A 94 -21.96 19.49 -10.05
N ARG A 95 -22.66 18.88 -9.08
CA ARG A 95 -22.04 18.76 -7.75
C ARG A 95 -20.79 17.88 -7.96
N PRO A 96 -19.60 18.27 -7.45
CA PRO A 96 -18.43 17.40 -7.51
C PRO A 96 -18.77 16.02 -6.93
N SER A 97 -18.20 14.95 -7.49
CA SER A 97 -18.26 13.62 -6.86
C SER A 97 -17.75 13.70 -5.41
N ILE A 98 -18.25 12.86 -4.50
CA ILE A 98 -17.71 12.76 -3.12
C ILE A 98 -16.19 12.52 -3.15
N ARG A 99 -15.73 11.65 -4.08
CA ARG A 99 -14.30 11.42 -4.33
C ARG A 99 -13.56 12.67 -4.79
N GLN A 100 -14.23 13.55 -5.53
CA GLN A 100 -13.65 14.80 -5.97
C GLN A 100 -13.60 15.81 -4.82
N GLU A 101 -14.61 15.88 -3.95
CA GLU A 101 -14.68 16.84 -2.83
C GLU A 101 -13.57 16.61 -1.80
N GLU A 102 -13.23 15.36 -1.52
CA GLU A 102 -12.11 15.00 -0.63
C GLU A 102 -10.75 15.45 -1.20
N LYS A 103 -10.57 15.36 -2.52
CA LYS A 103 -9.31 15.69 -3.19
C LYS A 103 -9.23 17.11 -3.72
N TRP A 104 -9.30 18.07 -2.80
CA TRP A 104 -9.34 19.50 -3.09
C TRP A 104 -8.17 20.04 -3.92
N TRP A 105 -7.00 19.38 -3.89
CA TRP A 105 -5.80 19.78 -4.65
C TRP A 105 -5.79 19.32 -6.11
N LEU A 106 -6.79 18.55 -6.55
CA LEU A 106 -6.88 18.06 -7.92
C LEU A 106 -7.77 18.95 -8.78
N PRO A 107 -7.45 19.14 -10.06
CA PRO A 107 -8.33 19.85 -10.97
C PRO A 107 -9.62 19.06 -11.24
N CYS A 108 -10.72 19.77 -11.50
CA CYS A 108 -12.00 19.18 -11.84
C CYS A 108 -12.04 18.77 -13.32
N PRO A 109 -12.41 17.52 -13.65
CA PRO A 109 -12.69 17.17 -15.04
C PRO A 109 -14.01 17.82 -15.49
N LYS A 110 -14.03 18.25 -16.75
CA LYS A 110 -15.19 18.77 -17.47
C LYS A 110 -15.30 18.05 -18.81
N VAL A 111 -16.53 17.89 -19.27
CA VAL A 111 -16.85 17.27 -20.57
C VAL A 111 -17.84 18.20 -21.31
N PRO A 112 -18.08 18.00 -22.61
CA PRO A 112 -19.01 18.83 -23.38
C PRO A 112 -20.43 18.83 -22.78
N PRO A 113 -21.25 19.85 -23.05
CA PRO A 113 -22.60 19.97 -22.47
C PRO A 113 -23.55 18.82 -22.85
N ASN A 114 -23.28 18.14 -23.97
CA ASN A 114 -24.04 16.97 -24.43
C ASN A 114 -23.42 15.64 -23.98
N GLY A 115 -22.39 15.68 -23.14
CA GLY A 115 -21.55 14.54 -22.80
C GLY A 115 -20.49 14.24 -23.85
N LEU A 116 -19.72 13.18 -23.59
CA LEU A 116 -18.74 12.62 -24.49
C LEU A 116 -19.41 11.89 -25.66
N SER A 117 -18.73 11.86 -26.81
CA SER A 117 -19.09 10.99 -27.92
C SER A 117 -19.05 9.51 -27.49
N GLU A 118 -19.85 8.68 -28.15
CA GLU A 118 -19.88 7.24 -27.86
C GLU A 118 -18.51 6.59 -28.13
N ASP A 119 -17.76 7.06 -29.14
CA ASP A 119 -16.42 6.57 -29.43
C ASP A 119 -15.41 6.97 -28.34
N ALA A 120 -15.42 8.23 -27.88
CA ALA A 120 -14.55 8.68 -26.79
C ALA A 120 -14.85 7.94 -25.49
N ARG A 121 -16.14 7.75 -25.17
CA ARG A 121 -16.59 7.00 -24.00
C ARG A 121 -16.16 5.53 -24.09
N LYS A 122 -16.32 4.88 -25.24
CA LYS A 122 -15.89 3.50 -25.46
C LYS A 122 -14.37 3.35 -25.33
N LYS A 123 -13.58 4.29 -25.86
CA LYS A 123 -12.12 4.32 -25.70
C LYS A 123 -11.71 4.46 -24.23
N LEU A 124 -12.37 5.35 -23.47
CA LEU A 124 -12.14 5.50 -22.03
C LEU A 124 -12.45 4.21 -21.26
N GLN A 125 -13.57 3.56 -21.56
CA GLN A 125 -13.92 2.29 -20.91
C GLN A 125 -12.91 1.19 -21.22
N GLN A 126 -12.46 1.07 -22.47
CA GLN A 126 -11.42 0.11 -22.85
C GLN A 126 -10.10 0.39 -22.12
N CYS A 127 -9.70 1.66 -22.04
CA CYS A 127 -8.50 2.08 -21.32
C CYS A 127 -8.61 1.75 -19.83
N ARG A 128 -9.77 2.01 -19.21
CA ARG A 128 -10.08 1.67 -17.82
C ARG A 128 -9.95 0.17 -17.57
N ASP A 129 -10.56 -0.66 -18.41
CA ASP A 129 -10.56 -2.11 -18.24
C ASP A 129 -9.16 -2.70 -18.43
N SER A 130 -8.39 -2.18 -19.38
CA SER A 130 -6.99 -2.55 -19.57
C SER A 130 -6.09 -2.09 -18.40
N THR A 131 -6.33 -0.88 -17.86
CA THR A 131 -5.63 -0.39 -16.66
C THR A 131 -5.93 -1.26 -15.44
N ASN A 132 -7.17 -1.73 -15.28
CA ASN A 132 -7.54 -2.65 -14.21
C ASN A 132 -6.84 -4.01 -14.34
N GLN A 133 -6.59 -4.50 -15.55
CA GLN A 133 -5.78 -5.71 -15.75
C GLN A 133 -4.32 -5.49 -15.33
N VAL A 134 -3.75 -4.33 -15.67
CA VAL A 134 -2.40 -3.95 -15.23
C VAL A 134 -2.33 -3.86 -13.71
N LEU A 135 -3.31 -3.22 -13.07
CA LEU A 135 -3.43 -3.13 -11.61
C LEU A 135 -3.39 -4.51 -10.96
N LYS A 136 -4.25 -5.43 -11.41
CA LYS A 136 -4.32 -6.80 -10.89
C LYS A 136 -3.00 -7.56 -11.09
N ALA A 137 -2.35 -7.41 -12.24
CA ALA A 137 -1.08 -8.05 -12.52
C ALA A 137 0.05 -7.52 -11.62
N ALA A 138 0.12 -6.20 -11.44
CA ALA A 138 1.09 -5.55 -10.56
C ALA A 138 0.91 -6.00 -9.10
N MET A 139 -0.34 -6.00 -8.60
CA MET A 139 -0.67 -6.48 -7.26
C MET A 139 -0.29 -7.96 -7.07
N ALA A 140 -0.53 -8.80 -8.07
CA ALA A 140 -0.19 -10.23 -7.99
C ALA A 140 1.33 -10.44 -7.86
N ILE A 141 2.14 -9.70 -8.62
CA ILE A 141 3.60 -9.73 -8.51
C ILE A 141 4.04 -9.21 -7.14
N ASN A 142 3.50 -8.07 -6.69
CA ASN A 142 3.84 -7.49 -5.38
C ASN A 142 3.56 -8.46 -4.23
N ASN A 143 2.37 -9.06 -4.21
CA ASN A 143 1.97 -10.05 -3.21
C ASN A 143 2.85 -11.31 -3.25
N SER A 144 3.25 -11.78 -4.44
CA SER A 144 4.16 -12.92 -4.57
C SER A 144 5.53 -12.63 -3.97
N VAL A 145 6.09 -11.45 -4.25
CA VAL A 145 7.39 -11.02 -3.72
C VAL A 145 7.33 -10.88 -2.20
N LEU A 146 6.29 -10.22 -1.67
CA LEU A 146 6.09 -10.08 -0.23
C LEU A 146 5.93 -11.45 0.47
N ALA A 147 5.27 -12.42 -0.18
CA ALA A 147 5.14 -13.76 0.37
C ALA A 147 6.50 -14.49 0.51
N GLU A 148 7.42 -14.27 -0.44
CA GLU A 148 8.76 -14.86 -0.46
C GLU A 148 9.80 -14.12 0.39
N MET A 149 9.56 -12.84 0.73
CA MET A 149 10.43 -12.08 1.63
C MET A 149 10.55 -12.73 3.01
N GLU A 150 11.77 -12.77 3.53
CA GLU A 150 12.07 -13.31 4.86
C GLU A 150 11.34 -12.53 5.95
N ILE A 151 10.81 -13.24 6.95
CA ILE A 151 10.15 -12.62 8.10
C ILE A 151 11.22 -12.12 9.07
N PRO A 152 11.29 -10.82 9.37
CA PRO A 152 12.34 -10.28 10.23
C PRO A 152 12.25 -10.84 11.66
N THR A 153 13.40 -11.14 12.27
CA THR A 153 13.47 -11.57 13.68
C THR A 153 12.88 -10.52 14.62
N ALA A 154 13.11 -9.23 14.32
CA ALA A 154 12.54 -8.12 15.06
C ALA A 154 11.00 -8.19 15.13
N TYR A 155 10.32 -8.53 14.04
CA TYR A 155 8.88 -8.73 14.04
C TYR A 155 8.48 -9.91 14.94
N LEU A 156 9.16 -11.05 14.80
CA LEU A 156 8.86 -12.25 15.60
C LEU A 156 9.02 -12.03 17.11
N GLU A 157 9.95 -11.18 17.53
CA GLU A 157 10.19 -10.83 18.94
C GLU A 157 9.08 -9.96 19.55
N THR A 158 8.36 -9.21 18.70
CA THR A 158 7.21 -8.40 19.14
C THR A 158 5.91 -9.21 19.30
N LEU A 159 5.86 -10.42 18.74
CA LEU A 159 4.64 -11.22 18.74
C LEU A 159 4.26 -11.74 20.15
N PRO A 160 2.96 -11.80 20.48
CA PRO A 160 2.50 -12.49 21.68
C PRO A 160 2.93 -13.95 21.72
N LYS A 161 3.02 -14.53 22.92
CA LYS A 161 3.47 -15.92 23.10
C LYS A 161 2.45 -16.96 22.63
N ASN A 162 1.16 -16.61 22.58
CA ASN A 162 0.08 -17.52 22.19
C ASN A 162 -0.79 -16.91 21.08
N GLY A 163 -1.25 -17.75 20.15
CA GLY A 163 -2.17 -17.33 19.08
C GLY A 163 -3.50 -16.77 19.61
N LYS A 164 -3.96 -17.23 20.79
CA LYS A 164 -5.14 -16.66 21.46
C LYS A 164 -4.95 -15.19 21.81
N ASP A 165 -3.77 -14.81 22.29
CA ASP A 165 -3.46 -13.43 22.70
C ASP A 165 -3.39 -12.50 21.46
N CYS A 166 -3.03 -13.05 20.30
CA CYS A 166 -3.08 -12.32 19.02
C CYS A 166 -4.53 -12.11 18.56
N LEU A 167 -5.33 -13.18 18.54
CA LEU A 167 -6.68 -13.20 17.96
C LEU A 167 -7.75 -12.60 18.88
N GLY A 168 -7.55 -12.60 20.19
CA GLY A 168 -8.60 -12.32 21.17
C GLY A 168 -9.63 -13.45 21.28
N ASP A 169 -10.47 -13.39 22.32
CA ASP A 169 -11.36 -14.49 22.70
C ASP A 169 -12.37 -14.88 21.62
N ILE A 170 -12.96 -13.88 20.96
CA ILE A 170 -14.03 -14.10 19.98
C ILE A 170 -13.48 -14.89 18.79
N ILE A 171 -12.47 -14.35 18.09
CA ILE A 171 -11.92 -14.98 16.89
C ILE A 171 -11.29 -16.35 17.23
N TYR A 172 -10.59 -16.44 18.36
CA TYR A 172 -10.00 -17.71 18.80
C TYR A 172 -11.06 -18.80 18.98
N ARG A 173 -12.19 -18.49 19.66
CA ARG A 173 -13.28 -19.44 19.89
C ARG A 173 -13.84 -20.00 18.57
N TYR A 174 -14.04 -19.16 17.56
CA TYR A 174 -14.53 -19.60 16.25
C TYR A 174 -13.49 -20.43 15.48
N ILE A 175 -12.22 -20.03 15.47
CA ILE A 175 -11.16 -20.80 14.79
C ILE A 175 -10.96 -22.18 15.44
N THR A 176 -11.18 -22.30 16.75
CA THR A 176 -11.07 -23.58 17.47
C THR A 176 -12.34 -24.44 17.46
N ALA A 177 -13.45 -23.96 16.91
CA ALA A 177 -14.72 -24.70 16.91
C ALA A 177 -14.63 -25.97 16.05
N ASP A 178 -15.42 -27.00 16.35
CA ASP A 178 -15.40 -28.26 15.59
C ASP A 178 -15.69 -28.02 14.10
N GLN A 179 -16.69 -27.20 13.82
CA GLN A 179 -17.03 -26.71 12.48
C GLN A 179 -16.54 -25.27 12.31
N PHE A 180 -15.81 -25.00 11.23
CA PHE A 180 -15.25 -23.68 10.92
C PHE A 180 -15.64 -23.26 9.51
N SER A 181 -16.25 -22.09 9.39
CA SER A 181 -16.48 -21.39 8.12
C SER A 181 -15.89 -19.98 8.24
N PRO A 182 -14.86 -19.64 7.45
CA PRO A 182 -14.27 -18.31 7.49
C PRO A 182 -15.26 -17.23 7.09
N GLU A 183 -16.13 -17.49 6.11
CA GLU A 183 -17.14 -16.56 5.60
C GLU A 183 -18.15 -16.19 6.68
N CYS A 184 -18.66 -17.19 7.42
CA CYS A 184 -19.58 -16.96 8.52
C CYS A 184 -18.95 -16.15 9.66
N LEU A 185 -17.66 -16.40 9.96
CA LEU A 185 -16.93 -15.60 10.93
C LEU A 185 -16.77 -14.15 10.46
N LEU A 186 -16.38 -13.92 9.21
CA LEU A 186 -16.24 -12.58 8.64
C LEU A 186 -17.56 -11.80 8.65
N ASP A 187 -18.70 -12.46 8.46
CA ASP A 187 -20.03 -11.84 8.54
C ASP A 187 -20.40 -11.39 9.97
N CYS A 188 -19.75 -11.95 11.00
CA CYS A 188 -19.98 -11.63 12.41
C CYS A 188 -18.99 -10.60 12.99
N LEU A 189 -17.97 -10.21 12.23
CA LEU A 189 -16.95 -9.25 12.66
C LEU A 189 -17.33 -7.83 12.23
N ASP A 190 -16.93 -6.83 13.03
CA ASP A 190 -17.00 -5.44 12.63
C ASP A 190 -15.87 -5.14 11.63
N LEU A 191 -16.23 -5.12 10.36
CA LEU A 191 -15.36 -4.81 9.21
C LEU A 191 -15.84 -3.52 8.53
N SER A 192 -16.50 -2.64 9.28
CA SER A 192 -17.09 -1.41 8.74
C SER A 192 -16.05 -0.38 8.33
N THR A 193 -14.88 -0.38 8.98
CA THR A 193 -13.77 0.53 8.69
C THR A 193 -12.54 -0.21 8.14
N GLU A 194 -11.79 0.47 7.28
CA GLU A 194 -10.50 -0.02 6.77
C GLU A 194 -9.51 -0.31 7.92
N HIS A 195 -9.46 0.57 8.92
CA HIS A 195 -8.58 0.43 10.07
C HIS A 195 -8.86 -0.84 10.89
N GLN A 196 -10.12 -1.10 11.23
CA GLN A 196 -10.50 -2.32 11.97
C GLN A 196 -10.23 -3.58 11.14
N THR A 197 -10.52 -3.53 9.83
CA THR A 197 -10.26 -4.63 8.91
C THR A 197 -8.76 -4.97 8.87
N LEU A 198 -7.90 -3.95 8.80
CA LEU A 198 -6.46 -4.10 8.81
C LEU A 198 -5.94 -4.60 10.16
N GLU A 199 -6.48 -4.11 11.27
CA GLU A 199 -6.15 -4.60 12.61
C GLU A 199 -6.46 -6.10 12.74
N ILE A 200 -7.62 -6.54 12.26
CA ILE A 200 -8.02 -7.96 12.26
C ILE A 200 -7.06 -8.77 11.38
N ALA A 201 -6.69 -8.28 10.18
CA ALA A 201 -5.70 -8.94 9.33
C ALA A 201 -4.36 -9.13 10.04
N ASN A 202 -3.83 -8.07 10.69
CA ASN A 202 -2.59 -8.11 11.46
C ASN A 202 -2.64 -9.15 12.58
N ARG A 203 -3.76 -9.22 13.31
CA ARG A 203 -3.96 -10.18 14.40
C ARG A 203 -3.99 -11.62 13.90
N ILE A 204 -4.62 -11.87 12.75
CA ILE A 204 -4.66 -13.20 12.12
C ILE A 204 -3.26 -13.60 11.63
N GLU A 205 -2.52 -12.72 10.95
CA GLU A 205 -1.15 -12.97 10.51
C GLU A 205 -0.20 -13.27 11.68
N ALA A 206 -0.26 -12.46 12.74
CA ALA A 206 0.49 -12.71 13.97
C ALA A 206 0.22 -14.12 14.51
N ALA A 207 -1.05 -14.54 14.59
CA ALA A 207 -1.43 -15.85 15.10
C ALA A 207 -0.89 -17.00 14.24
N VAL A 208 -0.95 -16.87 12.91
CA VAL A 208 -0.36 -17.84 11.96
C VAL A 208 1.12 -18.05 12.28
N HIS A 209 1.87 -16.96 12.44
CA HIS A 209 3.31 -17.05 12.73
C HIS A 209 3.62 -17.61 14.12
N VAL A 210 2.84 -17.27 15.14
CA VAL A 210 3.00 -17.83 16.48
C VAL A 210 2.80 -19.35 16.48
N TRP A 211 1.79 -19.86 15.77
CA TRP A 211 1.57 -21.30 15.67
C TRP A 211 2.66 -22.01 14.86
N LYS A 212 3.10 -21.46 13.74
CA LYS A 212 4.22 -22.01 12.95
C LYS A 212 5.53 -22.05 13.74
N GLN A 213 5.84 -21.00 14.50
CA GLN A 213 7.07 -20.95 15.30
C GLN A 213 7.06 -21.97 16.45
N LYS A 214 5.90 -22.18 17.08
CA LYS A 214 5.73 -23.17 18.16
C LYS A 214 5.96 -24.60 17.68
N ASP A 215 5.69 -24.88 16.40
CA ASP A 215 5.99 -26.15 15.76
C ASP A 215 7.50 -26.34 15.55
N GLN A 216 8.17 -25.33 14.98
CA GLN A 216 9.62 -25.36 14.69
C GLN A 216 10.52 -25.44 15.94
N ARG A 217 10.16 -24.72 17.02
CA ARG A 217 10.90 -24.76 18.30
C ARG A 217 10.90 -26.14 18.96
N LYS A 218 9.91 -26.99 18.65
CA LYS A 218 9.81 -28.33 19.23
C LYS A 218 10.64 -29.34 18.44
N HIS A 219 10.69 -29.25 17.12
CA HIS A 219 11.53 -30.11 16.27
C HIS A 219 13.04 -29.92 16.51
N THR A 220 13.48 -28.69 16.78
CA THR A 220 14.88 -28.36 17.11
C THR A 220 15.32 -28.85 18.49
N ASN A 221 14.39 -28.89 19.46
CA ASN A 221 14.65 -29.47 20.79
C ASN A 221 14.76 -31.00 20.75
N HIS A 222 14.09 -31.68 19.80
CA HIS A 222 14.25 -33.12 19.59
C HIS A 222 15.58 -33.51 18.93
N THR A 223 16.20 -32.64 18.12
CA THR A 223 17.49 -32.92 17.48
C THR A 223 18.69 -32.63 18.39
N LYS A 224 18.58 -31.67 19.32
CA LYS A 224 19.65 -31.36 20.30
C LYS A 224 19.59 -32.22 21.57
N GLY A 225 18.52 -32.98 21.80
CA GLY A 225 18.28 -33.78 23.00
C GLY A 225 18.60 -35.28 22.85
N LYS A 226 19.80 -35.68 22.41
CA LYS A 226 20.22 -37.10 22.41
C LYS A 226 20.84 -37.59 23.73
N ARG A 227 20.71 -36.85 24.82
CA ARG A 227 21.12 -37.29 26.17
C ARG A 227 20.23 -36.70 27.27
N SER A 228 19.05 -37.28 27.50
CA SER A 228 18.57 -37.61 28.85
C SER A 228 17.21 -38.32 28.81
N SER A 229 17.16 -39.37 29.63
CA SER A 229 16.08 -40.28 29.98
C SER A 229 14.87 -39.59 30.62
N TRP A 230 13.64 -40.01 30.30
CA TRP A 230 12.75 -40.77 31.19
C TRP A 230 11.37 -40.92 30.52
N GLY A 231 10.84 -42.15 30.47
CA GLY A 231 9.55 -42.44 29.85
C GLY A 231 8.38 -41.75 30.56
N GLY A 232 7.58 -40.99 29.79
CA GLY A 232 6.33 -40.41 30.28
C GLY A 232 5.61 -39.55 29.24
N LYS A 233 4.46 -40.04 28.76
CA LYS A 233 3.44 -39.33 27.94
C LYS A 233 3.95 -38.60 26.67
N VAL A 234 4.40 -39.36 25.68
CA VAL A 234 4.64 -38.87 24.31
C VAL A 234 3.31 -38.68 23.51
N LYS A 235 2.18 -39.21 24.01
CA LYS A 235 0.88 -39.20 23.31
C LYS A 235 0.21 -37.82 23.18
N GLY A 236 0.61 -36.82 23.98
CA GLY A 236 0.04 -35.46 23.92
C GLY A 236 0.85 -34.47 23.07
N LEU A 237 2.11 -34.77 22.75
CA LEU A 237 3.03 -33.81 22.12
C LEU A 237 2.83 -33.73 20.60
N VAL A 238 2.57 -34.89 19.97
CA VAL A 238 2.22 -35.00 18.54
C VAL A 238 0.86 -34.34 18.29
N SER A 239 -0.12 -34.58 19.16
CA SER A 239 -1.46 -33.98 19.08
C SER A 239 -1.43 -32.45 19.17
N ASP A 240 -0.56 -31.87 19.99
CA ASP A 240 -0.41 -30.41 20.11
C ASP A 240 0.26 -29.75 18.90
N SER A 241 1.16 -30.45 18.20
CA SER A 241 1.81 -29.98 16.96
C SER A 241 0.81 -30.00 15.80
N GLU A 242 0.13 -31.13 15.61
CA GLU A 242 -0.96 -31.29 14.64
C GLU A 242 -2.06 -30.25 14.86
N LYS A 243 -2.40 -29.96 16.12
CA LYS A 243 -3.34 -28.91 16.48
C LYS A 243 -2.86 -27.51 16.10
N ASN A 244 -1.59 -27.15 16.30
CA ASN A 244 -1.09 -25.83 15.90
C ASN A 244 -1.05 -25.68 14.38
N ASN A 245 -0.65 -26.72 13.66
CA ASN A 245 -0.63 -26.72 12.19
C ASN A 245 -2.05 -26.58 11.63
N PHE A 246 -3.02 -27.29 12.21
CA PHE A 246 -4.43 -27.15 11.87
C PHE A 246 -4.99 -25.74 12.14
N LEU A 247 -4.67 -25.15 13.30
CA LEU A 247 -5.09 -23.77 13.63
C LEU A 247 -4.43 -22.74 12.72
N SER A 248 -3.15 -22.93 12.38
CA SER A 248 -2.43 -22.12 11.41
C SER A 248 -3.12 -22.15 10.05
N GLN A 249 -3.47 -23.34 9.54
CA GLN A 249 -4.14 -23.49 8.25
C GLN A 249 -5.54 -22.83 8.23
N ARG A 250 -6.31 -22.95 9.31
CA ARG A 250 -7.61 -22.27 9.44
C ARG A 250 -7.45 -20.75 9.43
N ALA A 251 -6.45 -20.22 10.14
CA ALA A 251 -6.18 -18.79 10.17
C ALA A 251 -5.66 -18.25 8.82
N GLU A 252 -4.85 -19.02 8.10
CA GLU A 252 -4.46 -18.68 6.71
C GLU A 252 -5.67 -18.62 5.77
N THR A 253 -6.59 -19.58 5.90
CA THR A 253 -7.83 -19.60 5.12
C THR A 253 -8.69 -18.39 5.45
N LEU A 254 -8.80 -18.02 6.74
CA LEU A 254 -9.52 -16.81 7.16
C LEU A 254 -8.91 -15.54 6.59
N LEU A 255 -7.59 -15.41 6.66
CA LEU A 255 -6.86 -14.26 6.10
C LEU A 255 -7.05 -14.16 4.58
N HIS A 256 -7.04 -15.30 3.89
CA HIS A 256 -7.30 -15.36 2.46
C HIS A 256 -8.72 -14.88 2.12
N SER A 257 -9.75 -15.39 2.81
CA SER A 257 -11.13 -14.93 2.63
C SER A 257 -11.31 -13.45 2.96
N LEU A 258 -10.60 -12.93 3.97
CA LEU A 258 -10.59 -11.50 4.31
C LEU A 258 -10.01 -10.66 3.16
N ARG A 259 -8.83 -11.03 2.64
CA ARG A 259 -8.19 -10.32 1.51
C ARG A 259 -9.02 -10.39 0.23
N ALA A 260 -9.73 -11.49 0.00
CA ALA A 260 -10.65 -11.61 -1.13
C ALA A 260 -11.84 -10.65 -1.04
N ARG A 261 -12.35 -10.37 0.17
CA ARG A 261 -13.42 -9.37 0.40
C ARG A 261 -12.89 -7.93 0.36
N PHE A 262 -11.64 -7.72 0.74
CA PHE A 262 -11.00 -6.40 0.82
C PHE A 262 -9.71 -6.36 -0.01
N PRO A 263 -9.80 -6.39 -1.35
CA PRO A 263 -8.61 -6.44 -2.22
C PRO A 263 -7.77 -5.15 -2.18
N GLY A 264 -8.33 -4.03 -1.71
CA GLY A 264 -7.63 -2.75 -1.54
C GLY A 264 -7.14 -2.48 -0.12
N LEU A 265 -7.00 -3.52 0.71
CA LEU A 265 -6.52 -3.37 2.08
C LEU A 265 -5.08 -2.81 2.08
N PRO A 266 -4.74 -1.85 2.97
CA PRO A 266 -3.36 -1.38 3.10
C PRO A 266 -2.39 -2.51 3.50
N GLN A 267 -1.10 -2.26 3.29
CA GLN A 267 -0.03 -3.20 3.70
C GLN A 267 -0.13 -3.53 5.19
N THR A 268 0.04 -4.81 5.53
CA THR A 268 -0.01 -5.26 6.93
C THR A 268 1.23 -4.83 7.69
N ALA A 269 1.18 -4.93 9.03
CA ALA A 269 2.33 -4.72 9.88
C ALA A 269 3.48 -5.67 9.52
N LEU A 270 3.18 -6.92 9.14
CA LEU A 270 4.18 -7.86 8.67
C LEU A 270 4.79 -7.41 7.33
N ASP A 271 3.96 -7.01 6.36
CA ASP A 271 4.44 -6.55 5.06
C ASP A 271 5.37 -5.33 5.21
N MET A 272 4.98 -4.35 6.05
CA MET A 272 5.81 -3.19 6.36
C MET A 272 7.16 -3.60 7.00
N ASN A 273 7.15 -4.55 7.92
CA ASN A 273 8.38 -5.05 8.54
C ASN A 273 9.26 -5.78 7.53
N LYS A 274 8.69 -6.62 6.66
CA LYS A 274 9.41 -7.31 5.59
C LYS A 274 10.13 -6.30 4.71
N ILE A 275 9.43 -5.25 4.26
CA ILE A 275 10.03 -4.18 3.44
C ILE A 275 11.14 -3.46 4.20
N GLN A 276 10.89 -3.07 5.45
CA GLN A 276 11.84 -2.28 6.26
C GLN A 276 13.15 -3.01 6.53
N TYR A 277 13.10 -4.32 6.81
CA TYR A 277 14.26 -5.11 7.21
C TYR A 277 14.83 -5.98 6.07
N ASN A 278 14.26 -5.90 4.87
CA ASN A 278 14.74 -6.65 3.72
C ASN A 278 16.20 -6.29 3.37
N LYS A 279 17.00 -7.30 3.04
CA LYS A 279 18.40 -7.15 2.59
C LYS A 279 18.60 -7.63 1.16
N ASP A 280 17.59 -8.23 0.55
CA ASP A 280 17.65 -8.72 -0.82
C ASP A 280 17.33 -7.59 -1.81
N VAL A 281 18.35 -7.16 -2.56
CA VAL A 281 18.21 -6.07 -3.54
C VAL A 281 17.22 -6.42 -4.66
N GLY A 282 17.21 -7.66 -5.12
CA GLY A 282 16.31 -8.08 -6.20
C GLY A 282 14.85 -8.09 -5.76
N GLN A 283 14.55 -8.58 -4.54
CA GLN A 283 13.21 -8.49 -3.97
C GLN A 283 12.81 -7.04 -3.70
N SER A 284 13.73 -6.18 -3.28
CA SER A 284 13.47 -4.74 -3.12
C SER A 284 13.06 -4.08 -4.43
N ILE A 285 13.74 -4.42 -5.53
CA ILE A 285 13.41 -3.94 -6.87
C ILE A 285 12.02 -4.43 -7.29
N LEU A 286 11.76 -5.74 -7.16
CA LEU A 286 10.48 -6.31 -7.57
C LEU A 286 9.31 -5.76 -6.75
N GLU A 287 9.44 -5.67 -5.42
CA GLU A 287 8.41 -5.10 -4.53
C GLU A 287 8.14 -3.65 -4.87
N SER A 288 9.18 -2.80 -4.89
CA SER A 288 8.99 -1.37 -5.08
C SER A 288 8.49 -1.02 -6.48
N TYR A 289 9.01 -1.68 -7.52
CA TYR A 289 8.57 -1.43 -8.89
C TYR A 289 7.12 -1.90 -9.11
N SER A 290 6.77 -3.10 -8.64
CA SER A 290 5.38 -3.59 -8.72
C SER A 290 4.41 -2.68 -7.95
N ARG A 291 4.78 -2.19 -6.77
CA ARG A 291 3.97 -1.25 -5.98
C ARG A 291 3.80 0.11 -6.67
N VAL A 292 4.82 0.61 -7.34
CA VAL A 292 4.71 1.86 -8.14
C VAL A 292 3.77 1.65 -9.33
N MET A 293 3.85 0.51 -10.02
CA MET A 293 2.94 0.17 -11.13
C MET A 293 1.49 0.02 -10.66
N GLU A 294 1.26 -0.62 -9.52
CA GLU A 294 -0.05 -0.70 -8.86
C GLU A 294 -0.62 0.70 -8.61
N SER A 295 0.14 1.56 -7.92
CA SER A 295 -0.28 2.93 -7.60
C SER A 295 -0.56 3.75 -8.87
N LEU A 296 0.29 3.65 -9.89
CA LEU A 296 0.09 4.37 -11.15
C LEU A 296 -1.19 3.90 -11.85
N ALA A 297 -1.39 2.59 -11.98
CA ALA A 297 -2.59 2.02 -12.58
C ALA A 297 -3.86 2.42 -11.81
N PHE A 298 -3.84 2.36 -10.48
CA PHE A 298 -4.96 2.80 -9.65
C PHE A 298 -5.29 4.28 -9.88
N ASN A 299 -4.29 5.15 -9.93
CA ASN A 299 -4.48 6.58 -10.14
C ASN A 299 -5.01 6.91 -11.54
N ILE A 300 -4.51 6.25 -12.58
CA ILE A 300 -5.02 6.40 -13.96
C ILE A 300 -6.48 5.95 -14.02
N MET A 301 -6.80 4.77 -13.48
CA MET A 301 -8.17 4.26 -13.42
C MET A 301 -9.10 5.21 -12.68
N ALA A 302 -8.67 5.76 -11.54
CA ALA A 302 -9.43 6.74 -10.78
C ALA A 302 -9.71 8.03 -11.58
N ARG A 303 -8.76 8.50 -12.40
CA ARG A 303 -8.97 9.66 -13.27
C ARG A 303 -9.97 9.38 -14.38
N ILE A 304 -9.92 8.19 -14.97
CA ILE A 304 -10.90 7.78 -15.98
C ILE A 304 -12.30 7.69 -15.34
N ASP A 305 -12.40 7.09 -14.15
CA ASP A 305 -13.65 7.03 -13.39
C ASP A 305 -14.21 8.42 -13.08
N ASP A 306 -13.36 9.39 -12.73
CA ASP A 306 -13.77 10.78 -12.47
C ASP A 306 -14.40 11.44 -13.72
N VAL A 307 -13.82 11.22 -14.91
CA VAL A 307 -14.35 11.74 -16.18
C VAL A 307 -15.67 11.05 -16.54
N LEU A 308 -15.73 9.72 -16.47
CA LEU A 308 -16.93 8.95 -16.77
C LEU A 308 -18.08 9.31 -15.82
N TYR A 309 -17.79 9.57 -14.54
CA TYR A 309 -18.78 10.04 -13.57
C TYR A 309 -19.39 11.39 -13.98
N VAL A 310 -18.56 12.35 -14.41
CA VAL A 310 -19.06 13.65 -14.87
C VAL A 310 -19.89 13.50 -16.15
N ASP A 311 -19.48 12.65 -17.09
CA ASP A 311 -20.25 12.34 -18.30
C ASP A 311 -21.63 11.76 -17.95
N ASP A 312 -21.69 10.77 -17.07
CA ASP A 312 -22.95 10.17 -16.61
C ASP A 312 -23.87 11.19 -15.93
N ALA A 313 -23.31 12.09 -15.11
CA ALA A 313 -24.07 13.14 -14.46
C ALA A 313 -24.68 14.14 -15.47
N ILE A 314 -24.00 14.44 -16.58
CA ILE A 314 -24.53 15.30 -17.64
C ILE A 314 -25.62 14.58 -18.44
N LYS A 315 -25.38 13.32 -18.85
CA LYS A 315 -26.37 12.51 -19.58
C LYS A 315 -27.65 12.31 -18.76
N GLN A 316 -27.55 12.09 -17.44
CA GLN A 316 -28.71 11.98 -16.56
C GLN A 316 -29.53 13.28 -16.48
N ARG A 317 -28.88 14.46 -16.49
CA ARG A 317 -29.59 15.75 -16.51
C ARG A 317 -30.31 15.99 -17.83
N ALA A 318 -29.65 15.73 -18.95
CA ALA A 318 -30.27 15.84 -20.28
C ALA A 318 -31.50 14.90 -20.39
N ALA A 319 -31.41 13.69 -19.83
CA ALA A 319 -32.55 12.76 -19.76
C ALA A 319 -33.67 13.27 -18.84
N ALA A 320 -33.35 13.89 -17.70
CA ALA A 320 -34.36 14.45 -16.80
C ALA A 320 -35.09 15.66 -17.41
N GLU A 321 -34.36 16.52 -18.12
CA GLU A 321 -34.92 17.70 -18.80
C GLU A 321 -35.88 17.29 -19.92
N THR A 322 -35.52 16.30 -20.73
CA THR A 322 -36.41 15.75 -21.78
C THR A 322 -37.69 15.15 -21.18
N VAL A 323 -37.61 14.38 -20.10
CA VAL A 323 -38.79 13.83 -19.40
C VAL A 323 -39.66 14.94 -18.80
N SER A 324 -39.07 16.01 -18.26
CA SER A 324 -39.82 17.14 -17.70
C SER A 324 -40.62 17.93 -18.76
N LEU A 325 -40.11 18.02 -19.99
CA LEU A 325 -40.79 18.65 -21.12
C LEU A 325 -42.01 17.85 -21.57
N PHE A 326 -41.94 16.52 -21.52
CA PHE A 326 -43.11 15.65 -21.79
C PHE A 326 -44.12 15.62 -20.64
N SER A 327 -43.69 15.92 -19.41
CA SER A 327 -44.54 15.93 -18.20
C SER A 327 -45.35 17.22 -18.01
N ARG A 328 -45.17 18.24 -18.87
CA ARG A 328 -45.94 19.50 -18.80
C ARG A 328 -47.34 19.40 -19.41
N SER A 329 -47.76 18.21 -19.85
CA SER A 329 -49.13 17.91 -20.25
C SER A 329 -49.72 16.81 -19.37
N GLY A 330 -50.42 17.21 -18.30
CA GLY A 330 -51.38 16.34 -17.61
C GLY A 330 -50.96 15.80 -16.23
N PHE A 331 -51.62 16.35 -15.22
CA PHE A 331 -51.96 15.80 -13.89
C PHE A 331 -50.87 15.64 -12.82
N SER A 332 -51.23 16.24 -11.68
CA SER A 332 -50.63 16.20 -10.35
C SER A 332 -50.25 14.80 -9.87
N GLY A 333 -48.95 14.54 -9.72
CA GLY A 333 -48.42 13.38 -9.01
C GLY A 333 -47.14 13.76 -8.26
N ARG A 334 -47.11 13.52 -6.95
CA ARG A 334 -45.95 13.78 -6.07
C ARG A 334 -44.72 12.99 -6.55
N PRO A 335 -43.49 13.55 -6.49
CA PRO A 335 -42.30 12.84 -6.93
C PRO A 335 -42.00 11.69 -5.95
N ILE A 336 -42.05 10.46 -6.47
CA ILE A 336 -41.55 9.27 -5.78
C ILE A 336 -40.02 9.36 -5.82
N GLN A 337 -39.42 9.59 -4.65
CA GLN A 337 -37.98 9.53 -4.44
C GLN A 337 -37.51 8.09 -4.70
N ARG A 338 -37.12 7.78 -5.94
CA ARG A 338 -36.46 6.51 -6.25
C ARG A 338 -35.08 6.54 -5.61
N ARG A 339 -34.97 5.76 -4.54
CA ARG A 339 -33.72 5.41 -3.86
C ARG A 339 -32.73 4.92 -4.91
N LEU A 340 -31.62 5.65 -5.06
CA LEU A 340 -30.48 5.27 -5.88
C LEU A 340 -30.03 3.87 -5.46
N SER A 341 -29.91 2.94 -6.40
CA SER A 341 -29.17 1.70 -6.17
C SER A 341 -27.70 2.09 -5.98
N PRO A 342 -27.06 1.74 -4.86
CA PRO A 342 -25.63 1.99 -4.69
C PRO A 342 -24.87 1.21 -5.76
N SER A 343 -23.88 1.85 -6.38
CA SER A 343 -22.89 1.11 -7.14
C SER A 343 -22.17 0.15 -6.18
N PRO A 344 -21.77 -1.05 -6.61
CA PRO A 344 -21.06 -2.00 -5.76
C PRO A 344 -19.67 -1.51 -5.30
N PHE A 345 -19.27 -0.27 -5.62
CA PHE A 345 -18.00 0.34 -5.25
C PHE A 345 -18.14 1.76 -4.67
N SER A 346 -19.30 2.08 -4.09
CA SER A 346 -19.41 3.27 -3.25
C SER A 346 -18.65 3.03 -1.95
N ILE A 347 -17.34 3.24 -2.00
CA ILE A 347 -16.47 3.36 -0.83
C ILE A 347 -16.97 4.58 -0.07
N GLN A 348 -17.88 4.36 0.87
CA GLN A 348 -18.16 5.31 1.93
C GLN A 348 -16.98 5.18 2.91
N HIS A 349 -16.29 6.29 3.11
CA HIS A 349 -15.19 6.47 4.07
C HIS A 349 -13.85 5.82 3.72
N THR A 350 -12.99 6.59 3.05
CA THR A 350 -11.53 6.50 3.27
C THR A 350 -10.98 7.90 3.52
N PRO A 351 -10.61 8.27 4.76
CA PRO A 351 -9.76 9.43 4.97
C PRO A 351 -8.36 9.04 4.51
N TYR A 352 -8.01 9.44 3.28
CA TYR A 352 -6.66 9.58 2.74
C TYR A 352 -5.50 8.76 3.33
N ALA A 353 -4.90 7.90 2.49
CA ALA A 353 -3.52 8.06 2.04
C ALA A 353 -3.25 7.06 0.90
N SER A 354 -2.54 7.49 -0.14
CA SER A 354 -1.68 6.54 -0.85
C SER A 354 -0.73 5.89 0.17
N PRO A 355 -0.24 4.65 -0.02
CA PRO A 355 0.67 3.97 0.91
C PRO A 355 2.06 4.65 1.07
N PHE A 356 2.22 5.92 0.67
CA PHE A 356 3.45 6.70 0.69
C PHE A 356 3.64 7.55 1.97
N ALA A 357 2.75 7.50 2.97
CA ALA A 357 2.99 8.16 4.25
C ALA A 357 3.67 7.19 5.23
N THR A 358 4.98 7.37 5.43
CA THR A 358 5.74 6.69 6.50
C THR A 358 5.16 7.12 7.86
N PRO A 359 4.82 6.20 8.79
CA PRO A 359 4.35 6.59 10.10
C PRO A 359 5.53 7.17 10.89
N THR A 360 5.46 8.47 11.20
CA THR A 360 6.41 9.09 12.13
C THR A 360 6.13 8.51 13.52
N PHE A 361 7.19 8.02 14.17
CA PHE A 361 7.18 7.43 15.50
C PHE A 361 6.31 8.20 16.51
N CYS A 362 5.33 7.51 17.11
CA CYS A 362 4.54 8.03 18.22
C CYS A 362 5.40 8.18 19.48
N SER A 363 5.63 9.42 19.91
CA SER A 363 6.00 9.73 21.30
C SER A 363 4.70 9.91 22.12
N PRO A 364 4.60 9.40 23.35
CA PRO A 364 3.36 9.47 24.12
C PRO A 364 3.04 10.92 24.55
N THR A 365 1.78 11.33 24.36
CA THR A 365 1.25 12.64 24.75
C THR A 365 1.22 12.78 26.28
N PRO A 366 1.66 13.90 26.87
CA PRO A 366 1.46 14.16 28.29
C PRO A 366 0.00 14.57 28.58
N LEU A 367 -0.52 14.04 29.68
CA LEU A 367 -1.83 14.36 30.25
C LEU A 367 -2.01 15.87 30.47
N THR A 368 -3.01 16.45 29.81
CA THR A 368 -3.44 17.84 30.00
C THR A 368 -4.16 17.99 31.35
N GLY A 369 -3.42 18.33 32.39
CA GLY A 369 -3.95 18.92 33.62
C GLY A 369 -3.66 20.41 33.62
N SER A 370 -4.66 21.23 33.31
CA SER A 370 -4.55 22.70 33.36
C SER A 370 -4.67 23.22 34.80
N PRO A 371 -3.76 24.09 35.28
CA PRO A 371 -4.03 24.90 36.46
C PRO A 371 -4.40 26.34 36.06
N ARG A 372 -5.55 26.73 36.60
CA ARG A 372 -6.19 28.05 36.58
C ARG A 372 -5.29 29.11 37.23
N ARG A 373 -5.28 30.32 36.67
CA ARG A 373 -4.50 31.49 37.12
C ARG A 373 -5.21 32.26 38.25
N ALA A 374 -4.44 32.63 39.29
CA ALA A 374 -4.58 33.67 40.34
C ALA A 374 -4.31 33.05 41.75
N ALA A 375 -3.53 33.62 42.67
CA ALA A 375 -3.21 35.02 42.92
C ALA A 375 -1.78 35.21 43.47
N SER A 376 -1.31 36.46 43.38
CA SER A 376 -0.06 37.00 43.92
C SER A 376 -0.04 37.01 45.45
N SER A 377 1.11 36.67 46.05
CA SER A 377 1.60 37.37 47.24
C SER A 377 3.11 37.18 47.39
N LEU A 378 3.81 38.31 47.50
CA LEU A 378 5.20 38.44 47.90
C LEU A 378 5.42 37.81 49.28
N LYS A 379 6.55 37.11 49.46
CA LYS A 379 7.42 37.26 50.64
C LYS A 379 8.85 36.82 50.32
N ARG A 380 9.77 37.64 50.81
CA ARG A 380 11.22 37.70 50.60
C ARG A 380 11.95 37.01 51.76
N ASN A 381 13.23 36.67 51.52
CA ASN A 381 14.37 36.44 52.43
C ASN A 381 14.95 35.01 52.26
N ASP A 382 16.11 34.84 51.60
CA ASP A 382 17.50 34.88 52.14
C ASP A 382 17.86 33.53 52.84
N ILE A 383 18.97 32.78 52.65
CA ILE A 383 20.38 33.01 52.27
C ILE A 383 21.04 31.65 51.89
N LYS A 384 22.08 31.73 51.03
CA LYS A 384 23.26 30.85 50.75
C LYS A 384 23.36 29.41 51.30
N GLU A 385 23.79 28.46 50.46
CA GLU A 385 25.19 27.97 50.36
C GLU A 385 25.30 26.84 49.29
N GLU A 386 26.27 26.98 48.39
CA GLU A 386 26.93 25.93 47.58
C GLU A 386 28.40 25.89 48.07
N PRO A 387 29.28 24.91 47.73
CA PRO A 387 29.17 23.90 46.65
C PRO A 387 29.62 22.48 47.07
N ASP A 388 29.41 21.46 46.23
CA ASP A 388 30.58 20.70 45.74
C ASP A 388 30.30 19.87 44.48
N ARG A 389 31.29 19.91 43.60
CA ARG A 389 31.32 19.31 42.26
C ARG A 389 31.68 17.83 42.32
N LYS A 390 30.94 16.98 41.60
CA LYS A 390 31.54 15.84 40.86
C LYS A 390 30.85 15.66 39.51
N PHE A 391 31.62 15.92 38.46
CA PHE A 391 31.33 15.62 37.07
C PHE A 391 31.58 14.14 36.82
N GLU A 392 30.59 13.40 36.31
CA GLU A 392 30.79 12.19 35.52
C GLU A 392 30.13 12.38 34.15
N LYS A 393 30.97 12.30 33.10
CA LYS A 393 30.61 12.28 31.68
C LYS A 393 29.96 10.94 31.33
N PRO A 394 28.96 10.92 30.44
CA PRO A 394 28.81 9.85 29.48
C PRO A 394 29.24 10.29 28.08
N PHE A 395 29.96 9.39 27.41
CA PHE A 395 30.42 9.49 26.03
C PHE A 395 29.23 9.63 25.06
N ALA A 396 29.26 10.69 24.25
CA ALA A 396 28.48 10.82 23.03
C ALA A 396 29.45 11.16 21.90
N SER A 397 29.81 10.17 21.07
CA SER A 397 30.39 10.36 19.74
C SER A 397 30.60 9.00 19.09
N GLU A 398 29.78 8.65 18.10
CA GLU A 398 30.13 7.85 16.91
C GLU A 398 28.85 7.33 16.23
N PHE A 399 27.97 8.20 15.70
CA PHE A 399 26.98 7.77 14.70
C PHE A 399 26.49 8.90 13.77
N GLU A 400 27.22 10.01 13.67
CA GLU A 400 26.78 11.19 12.89
C GLU A 400 27.83 11.66 11.88
N LYS A 401 28.50 10.72 11.22
CA LYS A 401 29.57 11.04 10.26
C LYS A 401 29.60 10.14 9.02
N VAL A 402 28.45 9.84 8.42
CA VAL A 402 28.39 9.16 7.12
C VAL A 402 27.15 9.61 6.32
N TRP A 403 26.92 10.90 6.06
CA TRP A 403 26.00 11.37 5.00
C TRP A 403 26.19 12.87 4.69
N SER A 404 27.35 13.24 4.15
CA SER A 404 27.56 14.61 3.69
C SER A 404 28.54 14.72 2.52
N TYR A 405 28.26 14.08 1.39
CA TYR A 405 28.89 14.41 0.11
C TYR A 405 28.01 14.00 -1.08
N THR A 406 27.10 14.89 -1.49
CA THR A 406 26.70 15.09 -2.90
C THR A 406 25.83 16.35 -2.99
N GLY A 407 26.48 17.52 -2.90
CA GLY A 407 25.89 18.80 -3.25
C GLY A 407 26.82 19.53 -4.20
N SER A 408 26.29 19.91 -5.36
CA SER A 408 26.81 20.95 -6.25
C SER A 408 27.99 20.58 -7.18
N LEU A 409 27.68 20.08 -8.37
CA LEU A 409 28.44 20.41 -9.59
C LEU A 409 27.49 20.50 -10.80
N SER A 410 26.82 21.65 -10.94
CA SER A 410 26.29 22.13 -12.21
C SER A 410 26.83 23.53 -12.43
N ALA A 411 27.88 23.64 -13.26
CA ALA A 411 28.23 24.80 -14.08
C ALA A 411 29.68 24.69 -14.60
N ARG A 412 29.88 24.25 -15.85
CA ARG A 412 30.76 24.98 -16.78
C ARG A 412 30.65 24.50 -18.23
N ARG A 413 30.18 25.46 -19.04
CA ARG A 413 30.46 25.78 -20.45
C ARG A 413 31.38 24.86 -21.28
N VAL A 414 30.82 24.51 -22.44
CA VAL A 414 31.41 24.34 -23.78
C VAL A 414 32.80 24.96 -23.98
N SER A 415 33.75 24.17 -24.48
CA SER A 415 34.72 24.57 -25.52
C SER A 415 35.33 23.32 -26.18
N GLU A 416 35.62 23.51 -27.46
CA GLU A 416 35.98 22.58 -28.52
C GLU A 416 37.30 21.80 -28.35
N ASN A 417 37.45 20.83 -29.26
CA ASN A 417 38.68 20.20 -29.77
C ASN A 417 39.13 18.89 -29.12
N ALA A 418 38.79 17.81 -29.84
CA ALA A 418 39.50 16.53 -29.83
C ALA A 418 40.94 16.70 -30.34
N PRO A 419 41.82 15.73 -30.01
CA PRO A 419 42.47 14.99 -31.08
C PRO A 419 42.51 13.46 -30.87
N GLU A 420 42.76 12.79 -31.99
CA GLU A 420 42.85 11.35 -32.24
C GLU A 420 44.06 10.64 -31.62
N ARG A 421 43.91 9.30 -31.44
CA ARG A 421 44.90 8.18 -31.46
C ARG A 421 46.02 8.22 -30.39
N ASP A 422 46.46 7.10 -29.82
CA ASP A 422 46.59 5.71 -30.30
C ASP A 422 45.75 4.65 -29.55
#